data_AF-A0A1H6GC42-F1
#
_entry.id   AF-A0A1H6GC42-F1
#
_cell.length_a   1.000
_cell.length_b   1.000
_cell.length_c   1.000
_cell.angle_alpha   90.00
_cell.angle_beta   90.00
_cell.angle_gamma   90.00
#
_symmetry.space_group_name_H-M   'P 1'
#
loop_
_entity.id
_entity.type
_entity.pdbx_description
1 polymer ?
#
loop_
_entity_poly.entity_id
_entity_poly.type
_entity_poly.pdbx_seq_one_letter_code
_entity_poly.pdbx_strand_id
1 'polypeptide(L)'
;MTQRHKFRKSMHRAAGPAIAVMVVLAMIGYIIFGPTGLYAWGDYGQSVEKQRVILSELTKKQTELQNRVNLLDRRRVDPDLAEEYVREKLGAYHPDEVIIPMEPDAKP
;
A
#
# COMPACT_ATOMS: atom_id res chain seq x y z
N MET A 1 -51.98 24.91 -47.14
CA MET A 1 -51.53 23.77 -46.30
C MET A 1 -50.28 23.14 -46.92
N THR A 2 -49.05 23.34 -46.40
CA THR A 2 -47.85 22.47 -46.65
C THR A 2 -46.56 23.04 -45.99
N GLN A 3 -46.52 23.18 -44.65
CA GLN A 3 -45.25 23.48 -43.93
C GLN A 3 -44.76 22.31 -43.05
N ARG A 4 -45.61 21.32 -42.75
CA ARG A 4 -45.30 20.22 -41.82
C ARG A 4 -44.22 19.26 -42.34
N HIS A 5 -44.03 19.14 -43.65
CA HIS A 5 -43.09 18.17 -44.22
C HIS A 5 -41.63 18.65 -44.19
N LYS A 6 -41.39 19.98 -44.24
CA LYS A 6 -40.02 20.53 -44.17
C LYS A 6 -39.44 20.45 -42.75
N PHE A 7 -40.28 20.64 -41.73
CA PHE A 7 -39.90 20.52 -40.32
C PHE A 7 -39.43 19.12 -39.94
N ARG A 8 -40.13 18.07 -40.39
CA ARG A 8 -39.74 16.67 -40.13
C ARG A 8 -38.37 16.34 -40.73
N LYS A 9 -38.07 16.83 -41.94
CA LYS A 9 -36.77 16.58 -42.61
C LYS A 9 -35.60 17.34 -41.98
N SER A 10 -35.86 18.52 -41.38
CA SER A 10 -34.88 19.29 -40.60
C SER A 10 -34.62 18.67 -39.23
N MET A 11 -35.67 18.15 -38.56
CA MET A 11 -35.56 17.49 -37.25
C MET A 11 -34.61 16.28 -37.29
N HIS A 12 -34.67 15.48 -38.36
CA HIS A 12 -33.76 14.34 -38.52
C HIS A 12 -32.31 14.75 -38.82
N ARG A 13 -32.06 15.95 -39.37
CA ARG A 13 -30.69 16.49 -39.53
C ARG A 13 -30.12 17.07 -38.24
N ALA A 14 -30.98 17.56 -37.35
CA ALA A 14 -30.58 18.11 -36.04
C ALA A 14 -30.39 17.03 -34.95
N ALA A 15 -30.93 15.81 -35.17
CA ALA A 15 -30.80 14.70 -34.22
C ALA A 15 -29.34 14.27 -34.00
N GLY A 16 -28.52 14.21 -35.06
CA GLY A 16 -27.09 13.85 -34.96
C GLY A 16 -26.28 14.82 -34.09
N PRO A 17 -26.32 16.14 -34.36
CA PRO A 17 -25.66 17.15 -33.53
C PRO A 17 -26.13 17.13 -32.07
N ALA A 18 -27.43 16.94 -31.81
CA ALA A 18 -27.96 16.89 -30.45
C ALA A 18 -27.42 15.68 -29.66
N ILE A 19 -27.33 14.50 -30.29
CA ILE A 19 -26.73 13.31 -29.68
C ILE A 19 -25.24 13.55 -29.41
N ALA A 20 -24.51 14.16 -30.34
CA ALA A 20 -23.09 14.46 -30.16
C ALA A 20 -22.86 15.37 -28.94
N VAL A 21 -23.67 16.42 -28.78
CA VAL A 21 -23.60 17.30 -27.59
C VAL A 21 -23.92 16.54 -26.31
N MET A 22 -24.93 15.66 -26.32
CA MET A 22 -25.29 14.84 -25.16
C MET A 22 -24.15 13.90 -24.75
N VAL A 23 -23.47 13.27 -25.71
CA VAL A 23 -22.30 12.41 -25.46
C VAL A 23 -21.14 13.21 -24.87
N VAL A 24 -20.87 14.39 -25.39
CA VAL A 24 -19.81 15.27 -24.86
C VAL A 24 -20.13 15.69 -23.42
N LEU A 25 -21.37 16.07 -23.11
CA LEU A 25 -21.79 16.41 -21.75
C LEU A 25 -21.70 15.20 -20.81
N ALA A 26 -22.09 14.01 -21.26
CA ALA A 26 -21.94 12.78 -20.49
C ALA A 26 -20.46 12.47 -20.21
N MET A 27 -19.56 12.71 -21.18
CA MET A 27 -18.12 12.52 -21.01
C MET A 27 -17.54 13.52 -20.01
N ILE A 28 -17.91 14.80 -20.10
CA ILE A 28 -17.49 15.83 -19.13
C ILE A 28 -17.99 15.47 -17.73
N GLY A 29 -19.26 15.07 -17.61
CA GLY A 29 -19.83 14.60 -16.34
C GLY A 29 -19.08 13.39 -15.78
N TYR A 30 -18.73 12.43 -16.64
CA TYR A 30 -17.96 11.24 -16.25
C TYR A 30 -16.52 11.59 -15.84
N ILE A 31 -15.89 12.60 -16.44
CA ILE A 31 -14.54 13.06 -16.03
C ILE A 31 -14.58 13.72 -14.64
N ILE A 32 -15.69 14.38 -14.29
CA ILE A 32 -15.84 15.06 -12.99
C ILE A 32 -16.27 14.08 -11.89
N PHE A 33 -17.31 13.28 -12.16
CA PHE A 33 -17.95 12.38 -11.18
C PHE A 33 -17.53 10.91 -11.31
N GLY A 34 -16.71 10.55 -12.29
CA GLY A 34 -16.30 9.17 -12.52
C GLY A 34 -15.30 8.65 -11.49
N PRO A 35 -15.13 7.31 -11.41
CA PRO A 35 -14.25 6.65 -10.44
C PRO A 35 -12.77 7.03 -10.60
N THR A 36 -12.37 7.49 -11.79
CA THR A 36 -11.01 8.01 -12.10
C THR A 36 -10.99 9.53 -12.32
N GLY A 37 -12.06 10.23 -11.91
CA GLY A 37 -12.23 11.66 -12.15
C GLY A 37 -11.43 12.55 -11.20
N LEU A 38 -11.49 13.87 -11.43
CA LEU A 38 -10.82 14.90 -10.63
C LEU A 38 -11.11 14.79 -9.11
N TYR A 39 -12.31 14.33 -8.74
CA TYR A 39 -12.68 14.13 -7.35
C TYR A 39 -11.96 12.93 -6.70
N ALA A 40 -11.73 11.86 -7.46
CA ALA A 40 -10.98 10.69 -7.00
C ALA A 40 -9.47 10.98 -6.84
N TRP A 41 -8.96 12.07 -7.40
CA TRP A 41 -7.55 12.46 -7.29
C TRP A 41 -7.17 12.86 -5.85
N GLY A 42 -8.12 13.43 -5.09
CA GLY A 42 -7.95 13.72 -3.66
C GLY A 42 -7.85 12.46 -2.80
N ASP A 43 -8.62 11.43 -3.11
CA ASP A 43 -8.62 10.15 -2.39
C ASP A 43 -7.41 9.27 -2.74
N TYR A 44 -6.91 9.37 -3.97
CA TYR A 44 -5.72 8.64 -4.41
C TYR A 44 -4.49 9.02 -3.58
N GLY A 45 -4.34 10.30 -3.22
CA GLY A 45 -3.26 10.78 -2.35
C GLY A 45 -3.25 10.11 -0.98
N GLN A 46 -4.43 9.92 -0.36
CA GLN A 46 -4.53 9.24 0.93
C GLN A 46 -4.23 7.75 0.85
N SER A 47 -4.60 7.09 -0.25
CA SER A 47 -4.30 5.67 -0.45
C SER A 47 -2.80 5.40 -0.61
N VAL A 48 -2.09 6.32 -1.29
CA VAL A 48 -0.63 6.25 -1.46
C VAL A 48 0.08 6.50 -0.14
N GLU A 49 -0.38 7.47 0.66
CA GLU A 49 0.24 7.76 1.94
C GLU A 49 0.10 6.60 2.94
N LYS A 50 -1.08 5.96 3.00
CA LYS A 50 -1.30 4.76 3.81
C LYS A 50 -0.37 3.62 3.39
N GLN A 51 -0.19 3.41 2.09
CA GLN A 51 0.73 2.38 1.58
C GLN A 51 2.20 2.70 1.87
N ARG A 52 2.59 3.99 1.84
CA ARG A 52 3.96 4.43 2.20
C ARG A 52 4.27 4.16 3.67
N VAL A 53 3.33 4.42 4.57
CA VAL A 53 3.51 4.13 6.01
C VAL A 53 3.75 2.65 6.21
N ILE A 54 2.89 1.80 5.63
CA ILE A 54 3.02 0.34 5.72
C ILE A 54 4.36 -0.14 5.12
N LEU A 55 4.75 0.38 3.95
CA LEU A 55 6.05 0.06 3.33
C LEU A 55 7.22 0.43 4.23
N SER A 56 7.15 1.59 4.91
CA SER A 56 8.22 2.03 5.79
C SER A 56 8.39 1.12 7.00
N GLU A 57 7.29 0.62 7.57
CA GLU A 57 7.32 -0.32 8.69
C GLU A 57 7.84 -1.69 8.27
N LEU A 58 7.39 -2.22 7.13
CA LEU A 58 7.88 -3.49 6.61
C LEU A 58 9.35 -3.43 6.23
N THR A 59 9.81 -2.33 5.62
CA THR A 59 11.22 -2.15 5.25
C THR A 59 12.12 -2.14 6.49
N LYS A 60 11.69 -1.48 7.58
CA LYS A 60 12.44 -1.50 8.85
C LYS A 60 12.56 -2.91 9.41
N LYS A 61 11.47 -3.68 9.46
CA LYS A 61 11.49 -5.08 9.92
C LYS A 61 12.38 -5.95 9.05
N GLN A 62 12.32 -5.76 7.73
CA GLN A 62 13.20 -6.49 6.80
C GLN A 62 14.67 -6.18 7.05
N THR A 63 15.01 -4.91 7.28
CA THR A 63 16.39 -4.49 7.55
C THR A 63 16.92 -5.08 8.87
N GLU A 64 16.09 -5.08 9.92
CA GLU A 64 16.43 -5.69 11.20
C GLU A 64 16.67 -7.21 11.08
N LEU A 65 15.75 -7.90 10.38
CA LEU A 65 15.89 -9.34 10.13
C LEU A 65 17.11 -9.65 9.26
N GLN A 66 17.38 -8.84 8.24
CA GLN A 66 18.56 -9.00 7.39
C GLN A 66 19.85 -8.84 8.20
N ASN A 67 19.88 -7.90 9.15
CA ASN A 67 21.03 -7.73 10.05
C ASN A 67 21.22 -8.96 10.94
N ARG A 68 20.13 -9.48 11.55
CA ARG A 68 20.18 -10.71 12.37
C ARG A 68 20.62 -11.93 11.57
N VAL A 69 20.12 -12.09 10.34
CA VAL A 69 20.53 -13.18 9.45
C VAL A 69 22.01 -13.06 9.08
N ASN A 70 22.50 -11.85 8.84
CA ASN A 70 23.92 -11.62 8.53
C ASN A 70 24.83 -11.96 9.73
N LEU A 71 24.38 -11.68 10.95
CA LEU A 71 25.10 -12.04 12.18
C LEU A 71 25.07 -13.56 12.47
N LEU A 72 24.09 -14.27 11.91
CA LEU A 72 23.94 -15.72 12.01
C LEU A 72 24.45 -16.47 10.76
N ASP A 73 25.10 -15.78 9.83
CA ASP A 73 25.61 -16.39 8.60
C ASP A 73 26.76 -17.35 8.94
N ARG A 74 26.67 -18.60 8.45
CA ARG A 74 27.57 -19.72 8.74
C ARG A 74 29.05 -19.43 8.49
N ARG A 75 29.36 -18.42 7.67
CA ARG A 75 30.73 -18.01 7.33
C ARG A 75 31.31 -16.98 8.30
N ARG A 76 30.48 -16.26 9.06
CA ARG A 76 30.83 -15.25 10.07
C ARG A 76 29.78 -15.19 11.17
N VAL A 77 29.52 -16.33 11.83
CA VAL A 77 28.66 -16.37 13.01
C VAL A 77 29.33 -15.59 14.13
N ASP A 78 28.60 -14.65 14.72
CA ASP A 78 28.97 -14.07 16.00
C ASP A 78 28.75 -15.12 17.10
N PRO A 79 29.82 -15.65 17.73
CA PRO A 79 29.72 -16.71 18.72
C PRO A 79 28.86 -16.29 19.92
N ASP A 80 28.91 -15.03 20.34
CA ASP A 80 28.18 -14.53 21.50
C ASP A 80 26.66 -14.52 21.22
N LEU A 81 26.27 -14.10 20.01
CA LEU A 81 24.86 -14.10 19.59
C LEU A 81 24.32 -15.52 19.40
N ALA A 82 25.11 -16.43 18.83
CA ALA A 82 24.72 -17.83 18.66
C ALA A 82 24.55 -18.54 20.01
N GLU A 83 25.44 -18.24 20.97
CA GLU A 83 25.35 -18.76 22.34
C GLU A 83 24.11 -18.23 23.06
N GLU A 84 23.78 -16.94 22.92
CA GLU A 84 22.53 -16.36 23.45
C GLU A 84 21.28 -17.05 22.87
N TYR A 85 21.20 -17.26 21.55
CA TYR A 85 20.06 -17.94 20.92
C TYR A 85 19.93 -19.40 21.37
N VAL A 86 21.04 -20.12 21.54
CA VAL A 86 21.04 -21.50 22.07
C VAL A 86 20.55 -21.51 23.52
N ARG A 87 20.98 -20.55 24.33
CA ARG A 87 20.57 -20.42 25.74
C ARG A 87 19.08 -20.05 25.85
N GLU A 88 18.59 -19.10 25.05
CA GLU A 88 17.18 -18.66 25.05
C GLU A 88 16.22 -19.73 24.52
N LYS A 89 16.57 -20.42 23.42
CA LYS A 89 15.67 -21.35 22.73
C LYS A 89 15.76 -22.80 23.19
N LEU A 90 16.96 -23.26 23.56
CA LEU A 90 17.19 -24.66 23.92
C LEU A 90 17.40 -24.84 25.43
N GLY A 91 17.55 -23.76 26.20
CA GLY A 91 17.85 -23.85 27.64
C GLY A 91 19.12 -24.67 27.91
N ALA A 92 20.03 -24.73 26.94
CA ALA A 92 21.27 -25.47 27.07
C ALA A 92 22.27 -24.59 27.82
N TYR A 93 22.66 -25.04 29.01
CA TYR A 93 23.65 -24.41 29.86
C TYR A 93 24.84 -25.35 30.00
N HIS A 94 26.06 -24.81 30.06
CA HIS A 94 27.20 -25.62 30.47
C HIS A 94 26.98 -26.05 31.94
N PRO A 95 27.33 -27.29 32.34
CA PRO A 95 27.14 -27.79 33.71
C PRO A 95 27.80 -26.93 34.80
N ASP A 96 28.71 -26.03 34.44
CA ASP A 96 29.45 -25.16 35.35
C ASP A 96 28.86 -23.73 35.45
N GLU A 97 27.72 -23.45 34.80
CA GLU A 97 27.11 -22.12 34.76
C GLU A 97 26.06 -21.91 35.86
N VAL A 98 26.13 -20.75 36.53
CA VAL A 98 25.18 -20.35 37.58
C VAL A 98 24.20 -19.31 37.03
N ILE A 99 22.90 -19.59 37.12
CA ILE A 99 21.83 -18.66 36.70
C ILE A 99 21.58 -17.66 37.84
N ILE A 100 21.83 -16.37 37.57
CA ILE A 100 21.50 -15.28 38.49
C ILE A 100 20.17 -14.66 38.04
N PRO A 101 19.07 -14.85 38.79
CA PRO A 101 17.81 -14.18 38.46
C PRO A 101 17.97 -12.67 38.67
N MET A 102 17.79 -11.92 37.58
CA MET A 102 17.77 -10.45 37.61
C MET A 102 16.34 -9.98 37.89
N GLU A 103 16.17 -8.96 38.74
CA GLU A 103 14.88 -8.31 38.93
C GLU A 103 14.43 -7.67 37.60
N PRO A 104 13.13 -7.82 37.22
CA PRO A 104 12.63 -7.49 35.88
C PRO A 104 12.73 -6.00 35.50
N ASP A 105 13.11 -5.14 36.45
CA ASP A 105 13.11 -3.68 36.37
C ASP A 105 14.52 -3.07 36.48
N ALA A 106 15.57 -3.89 36.62
CA ALA A 106 16.96 -3.44 36.56
C ALA A 106 17.40 -3.25 35.09
N LYS A 107 17.10 -2.07 34.55
CA LYS A 107 17.57 -1.64 33.22
C LYS A 107 19.07 -1.28 33.29
N PRO A 108 19.90 -1.68 32.31
CA PRO A 108 21.25 -1.14 32.16
C PRO A 108 21.24 0.35 31.76
#